data_AF-A0A821R4Z2-F1
#
_entry.id   AF-A0A821R4Z2-F1
#
_cell.length_a   1.000
_cell.length_b   1.000
_cell.length_c   1.000
_cell.angle_alpha   90.00
_cell.angle_beta   90.00
_cell.angle_gamma   90.00
#
_symmetry.space_group_name_H-M   'P 1'
#
loop_
_entity.id
_entity.type
_entity.pdbx_description
1 polymer ?
#
loop_
_entity_poly.entity_id
_entity_poly.type
_entity_poly.pdbx_seq_one_letter_code
_entity_poly.pdbx_strand_id
1 'polypeptide(L)'
;MVRAKRSHKARNNICRGTRNGGHVVNFERCPKKCQFSCQLQDFKQRSPLAVLFFGEDFYWSLNLTDQDRLSYKQRWIFWSWEAPINHPEYSRSRLTFNWTMTYRQDSDIIHDYGRYIARNLSYSIRDYQAVDFYLSKETNQSTFDAGKEFSARENKILWIVSNCNARINRRQIGTKLNSYFPIDQYGGCSLLNKRAKILSPKDFEQTLFKYKFYLAFENSNCQDYITEKAFYNALAHGSIPIVLGTNENNYKNILPPNSFIYIEHYKNMSDLVNQLRNISQNLDLFKFYHQWRIHYRLIVWPSNYFIDNLFCNLCIKLYEDEKPKSYNNFSRWLNQCK
;
A
#
# COMPACT_ATOMS: atom_id res chain seq x y z
N MET A 1 -3.35 -1.93 -21.73
CA MET A 1 -3.25 -0.80 -22.69
C MET A 1 -4.31 0.23 -22.38
N VAL A 2 -3.98 1.51 -22.53
CA VAL A 2 -4.84 2.63 -22.13
C VAL A 2 -5.00 3.60 -23.31
N ARG A 3 -6.24 4.02 -23.58
CA ARG A 3 -6.57 5.04 -24.58
C ARG A 3 -7.44 6.12 -23.95
N ALA A 4 -7.11 7.39 -24.15
CA ALA A 4 -8.01 8.51 -23.86
C ALA A 4 -9.15 8.58 -24.89
N LYS A 5 -10.42 8.65 -24.47
CA LYS A 5 -11.56 8.96 -25.36
C LYS A 5 -12.64 9.79 -24.65
N ARG A 6 -13.24 10.72 -25.40
CA ARG A 6 -14.37 11.59 -25.00
C ARG A 6 -15.77 10.98 -25.28
N SER A 7 -16.00 9.66 -25.14
CA SER A 7 -17.33 9.08 -25.44
C SER A 7 -17.85 8.02 -24.45
N HIS A 8 -19.19 7.90 -24.40
CA HIS A 8 -20.00 7.28 -23.33
C HIS A 8 -20.09 5.73 -23.31
N LYS A 9 -19.35 5.00 -24.16
CA LYS A 9 -19.36 3.53 -24.16
C LYS A 9 -17.93 2.99 -24.13
N ALA A 10 -17.39 2.78 -22.93
CA ALA A 10 -16.04 2.24 -22.72
C ALA A 10 -16.10 0.87 -22.01
N ARG A 11 -15.28 -0.08 -22.48
CA ARG A 11 -14.95 -1.30 -21.74
C ARG A 11 -13.85 -0.92 -20.72
N ASN A 12 -14.06 -1.20 -19.44
CA ASN A 12 -13.22 -0.71 -18.33
C ASN A 12 -12.36 -1.81 -17.68
N ASN A 13 -12.17 -2.95 -18.33
CA ASN A 13 -11.49 -4.10 -17.73
C ASN A 13 -9.95 -3.92 -17.72
N ILE A 14 -9.33 -3.94 -16.54
CA ILE A 14 -7.90 -4.17 -16.31
C ILE A 14 -7.72 -5.67 -16.10
N CYS A 15 -6.96 -6.33 -16.97
CA CYS A 15 -7.15 -7.77 -17.11
C CYS A 15 -6.42 -8.65 -16.12
N ARG A 16 -5.38 -8.18 -15.44
CA ARG A 16 -4.75 -8.85 -14.29
C ARG A 16 -4.04 -7.81 -13.43
N GLY A 17 -3.90 -8.12 -12.14
CA GLY A 17 -3.46 -7.18 -11.11
C GLY A 17 -4.57 -6.67 -10.21
N THR A 18 -5.67 -7.42 -10.07
CA THR A 18 -6.62 -7.36 -8.93
C THR A 18 -6.87 -8.80 -8.50
N ARG A 19 -7.04 -9.07 -7.20
CA ARG A 19 -7.11 -10.44 -6.64
C ARG A 19 -8.19 -11.35 -7.28
N ASN A 20 -9.11 -10.81 -8.08
CA ASN A 20 -10.30 -11.51 -8.57
C ASN A 20 -10.43 -11.66 -10.10
N GLY A 21 -9.39 -11.37 -10.87
CA GLY A 21 -9.44 -11.50 -12.34
C GLY A 21 -10.30 -10.41 -12.99
N GLY A 22 -9.68 -9.52 -13.77
CA GLY A 22 -10.41 -8.46 -14.47
C GLY A 22 -11.07 -7.43 -13.55
N HIS A 23 -10.41 -6.31 -13.24
CA HIS A 23 -11.08 -5.21 -12.52
C HIS A 23 -11.69 -4.22 -13.47
N VAL A 24 -12.98 -3.94 -13.28
CA VAL A 24 -13.68 -2.90 -14.00
C VAL A 24 -13.45 -1.60 -13.25
N VAL A 25 -12.59 -0.72 -13.77
CA VAL A 25 -12.36 0.58 -13.11
C VAL A 25 -13.64 1.40 -13.13
N ASN A 26 -14.08 1.85 -11.95
CA ASN A 26 -15.18 2.79 -11.88
C ASN A 26 -14.66 4.23 -12.07
N PHE A 27 -14.95 4.82 -13.24
CA PHE A 27 -14.61 6.20 -13.59
C PHE A 27 -15.74 7.21 -13.36
N GLU A 28 -16.85 6.85 -12.71
CA GLU A 28 -18.05 7.71 -12.59
C GLU A 28 -17.75 9.13 -12.08
N ARG A 29 -16.78 9.29 -11.18
CA ARG A 29 -16.35 10.58 -10.62
C ARG A 29 -14.91 10.97 -10.96
N CYS A 30 -14.24 10.22 -11.84
CA CYS A 30 -12.94 10.62 -12.32
C CYS A 30 -13.08 11.79 -13.31
N PRO A 31 -12.31 12.88 -13.18
CA PRO A 31 -12.46 14.06 -14.04
C PRO A 31 -12.03 13.78 -15.48
N LYS A 32 -11.26 12.71 -15.71
CA LYS A 32 -10.83 12.25 -17.03
C LYS A 32 -11.22 10.79 -17.22
N LYS A 33 -11.62 10.42 -18.43
CA LYS A 33 -12.02 9.05 -18.78
C LYS A 33 -11.01 8.42 -19.72
N CYS A 34 -10.66 7.18 -19.41
CA CYS A 34 -9.76 6.35 -20.20
C CYS A 34 -10.40 4.99 -20.46
N GLN A 35 -10.15 4.45 -21.64
CA GLN A 35 -10.53 3.11 -22.04
C GLN A 35 -9.35 2.17 -21.84
N PHE A 36 -9.63 1.03 -21.22
CA PHE A 36 -8.62 -0.01 -20.97
C PHE A 36 -8.88 -1.19 -21.89
N SER A 37 -7.80 -1.77 -22.39
CA SER A 37 -7.83 -3.01 -23.14
C SER A 37 -6.66 -3.89 -22.76
N CYS A 38 -6.90 -5.20 -22.85
CA CYS A 38 -5.92 -6.23 -22.56
C CYS A 38 -5.83 -7.28 -23.65
N GLN A 39 -6.54 -7.08 -24.76
CA GLN A 39 -6.41 -7.96 -25.90
C GLN A 39 -5.10 -7.60 -26.60
N LEU A 40 -4.13 -8.52 -26.70
CA LEU A 40 -2.83 -8.24 -27.30
C LEU A 40 -2.93 -7.63 -28.71
N GLN A 41 -3.96 -8.01 -29.49
CA GLN A 41 -4.26 -7.44 -30.80
C GLN A 41 -4.45 -5.91 -30.79
N ASP A 42 -4.97 -5.34 -29.69
CA ASP A 42 -5.17 -3.90 -29.55
C ASP A 42 -3.84 -3.14 -29.43
N PHE A 43 -2.72 -3.83 -29.14
CA PHE A 43 -1.38 -3.26 -29.10
C PHE A 43 -1.05 -2.65 -30.46
N LYS A 44 -1.14 -3.47 -31.52
CA LYS A 44 -0.83 -3.07 -32.90
C LYS A 44 -1.99 -2.35 -33.58
N GLN A 45 -3.24 -2.75 -33.33
CA GLN A 45 -4.38 -2.27 -34.12
C GLN A 45 -4.97 -0.93 -33.64
N ARG A 46 -4.77 -0.54 -32.37
CA ARG A 46 -5.48 0.61 -31.78
C ARG A 46 -4.61 1.79 -31.37
N SER A 47 -3.29 1.71 -31.59
CA SER A 47 -2.31 2.77 -31.29
C SER A 47 -2.56 3.40 -29.91
N PRO A 48 -2.46 2.64 -28.80
CA PRO A 48 -2.78 3.14 -27.48
C PRO A 48 -1.79 4.24 -27.05
N LEU A 49 -2.28 5.21 -26.26
CA LEU A 49 -1.45 6.26 -25.67
C LEU A 49 -0.48 5.72 -24.62
N ALA A 50 -0.89 4.66 -23.92
CA ALA A 50 -0.02 4.00 -22.96
C ALA A 50 -0.15 2.47 -22.96
N VAL A 51 0.96 1.81 -22.67
CA VAL A 51 1.10 0.37 -22.48
C VAL A 51 1.59 0.16 -21.04
N LEU A 52 0.81 -0.58 -20.27
CA LEU A 52 1.11 -0.89 -18.88
C LEU A 52 1.77 -2.27 -18.82
N PHE A 53 2.91 -2.33 -18.17
CA PHE A 53 3.66 -3.55 -17.92
C PHE A 53 3.52 -3.88 -16.44
N PHE A 54 2.74 -4.91 -16.13
CA PHE A 54 2.48 -5.34 -14.76
C PHE A 54 3.65 -6.20 -14.26
N GLY A 55 4.30 -5.79 -13.18
CA GLY A 55 5.53 -6.42 -12.67
C GLY A 55 5.32 -7.88 -12.26
N GLU A 56 4.16 -8.19 -11.70
CA GLU A 56 3.78 -9.48 -11.15
C GLU A 56 3.51 -10.52 -12.27
N ASP A 57 3.21 -10.05 -13.48
CA ASP A 57 3.01 -10.87 -14.70
C ASP A 57 4.04 -10.52 -15.80
N PHE A 58 5.22 -10.00 -15.41
CA PHE A 58 6.16 -9.43 -16.37
C PHE A 58 6.75 -10.44 -17.35
N TYR A 59 6.69 -11.74 -17.04
CA TYR A 59 7.21 -12.81 -17.91
C TYR A 59 6.66 -12.77 -19.34
N TRP A 60 5.40 -12.36 -19.52
CA TRP A 60 4.79 -12.17 -20.85
C TRP A 60 5.46 -11.07 -21.69
N SER A 61 6.21 -10.18 -21.05
CA SER A 61 6.85 -9.02 -21.67
C SER A 61 8.35 -9.23 -21.92
N LEU A 62 8.93 -10.37 -21.53
CA LEU A 62 10.37 -10.61 -21.63
C LEU A 62 10.90 -10.66 -23.08
N ASN A 63 10.06 -11.02 -24.04
CA ASN A 63 10.43 -11.07 -25.45
C ASN A 63 10.26 -9.73 -26.18
N LEU A 64 9.69 -8.72 -25.51
CA LEU A 64 9.55 -7.40 -26.11
C LEU A 64 10.88 -6.65 -26.08
N THR A 65 11.05 -5.78 -27.06
CA THR A 65 12.17 -4.83 -27.16
C THR A 65 11.63 -3.42 -27.36
N ASP A 66 12.46 -2.40 -27.16
CA ASP A 66 12.03 -1.02 -27.42
C ASP A 66 11.63 -0.78 -28.89
N GLN A 67 12.06 -1.65 -29.83
CA GLN A 67 11.65 -1.61 -31.25
C GLN A 67 10.17 -1.97 -31.44
N ASP A 68 9.55 -2.68 -30.50
CA ASP A 68 8.12 -3.01 -30.56
C ASP A 68 7.21 -1.80 -30.25
N ARG A 69 7.79 -0.67 -29.84
CA ARG A 69 7.05 0.56 -29.56
C ARG A 69 6.57 1.21 -30.85
N LEU A 70 5.25 1.34 -30.98
CA LEU A 70 4.62 1.86 -32.20
C LEU A 70 4.82 3.36 -32.44
N SER A 71 5.10 4.12 -31.38
CA SER A 71 5.26 5.57 -31.46
C SER A 71 6.08 6.09 -30.28
N TYR A 72 6.92 7.11 -30.53
CA TYR A 72 7.60 7.84 -29.46
C TYR A 72 6.62 8.56 -28.50
N LYS A 73 5.38 8.81 -28.95
CA LYS A 73 4.31 9.37 -28.12
C LYS A 73 3.64 8.33 -27.21
N GLN A 74 3.81 7.04 -27.50
CA GLN A 74 3.28 5.97 -26.66
C GLN A 74 4.09 5.85 -25.37
N ARG A 75 3.42 5.94 -24.23
CA ARG A 75 4.03 5.77 -22.91
C ARG A 75 4.10 4.30 -22.54
N TRP A 76 5.30 3.78 -22.36
CA TRP A 76 5.51 2.50 -21.70
C TRP A 76 5.63 2.75 -20.20
N ILE A 77 4.73 2.14 -19.44
CA ILE A 77 4.56 2.42 -18.01
C ILE A 77 4.76 1.12 -17.25
N PHE A 78 5.75 1.09 -16.37
CA PHE A 78 5.89 -0.02 -15.43
C PHE A 78 4.91 0.16 -14.27
N TRP A 79 4.16 -0.88 -13.93
CA TRP A 79 3.19 -0.87 -12.84
C TRP A 79 3.42 -2.08 -11.94
N SER A 80 3.50 -1.88 -10.63
CA SER A 80 3.56 -2.95 -9.65
C SER A 80 3.11 -2.45 -8.29
N TRP A 81 2.50 -3.32 -7.50
CA TRP A 81 2.22 -3.06 -6.08
C TRP A 81 3.20 -3.81 -5.17
N GLU A 82 3.92 -4.82 -5.67
CA GLU A 82 4.78 -5.70 -4.86
C GLU A 82 6.23 -5.21 -4.86
N ALA A 83 6.95 -5.57 -3.81
CA ALA A 83 8.39 -5.39 -3.77
C ALA A 83 9.10 -6.16 -4.90
N PRO A 84 10.14 -5.59 -5.52
CA PRO A 84 10.78 -6.19 -6.69
C PRO A 84 11.51 -7.49 -6.46
N ILE A 85 11.87 -7.73 -5.20
CA ILE A 85 12.46 -8.99 -4.82
C ILE A 85 11.48 -10.18 -5.00
N ASN A 86 10.17 -9.93 -5.00
CA ASN A 86 9.15 -10.97 -5.21
C ASN A 86 9.00 -11.38 -6.68
N HIS A 87 9.45 -10.53 -7.62
CA HIS A 87 9.32 -10.71 -9.07
C HIS A 87 10.63 -10.34 -9.79
N PRO A 88 11.68 -11.17 -9.68
CA PRO A 88 13.00 -10.85 -10.21
C PRO A 88 13.06 -10.76 -11.76
N GLU A 89 12.03 -11.22 -12.46
CA GLU A 89 11.98 -11.29 -13.93
C GLU A 89 12.18 -9.92 -14.59
N TYR A 90 11.55 -8.87 -14.07
CA TYR A 90 11.70 -7.53 -14.66
C TYR A 90 13.06 -6.88 -14.35
N SER A 91 13.79 -7.37 -13.35
CA SER A 91 15.17 -6.89 -13.09
C SER A 91 16.11 -7.20 -14.26
N ARG A 92 15.75 -8.19 -15.09
CA ARG A 92 16.44 -8.59 -16.31
C ARG A 92 15.92 -7.89 -17.57
N SER A 93 14.85 -7.11 -17.45
CA SER A 93 14.28 -6.39 -18.59
C SER A 93 15.25 -5.33 -19.10
N ARG A 94 15.34 -5.21 -20.42
CA ARG A 94 16.06 -4.12 -21.10
C ARG A 94 15.11 -3.05 -21.64
N LEU A 95 13.82 -3.13 -21.29
CA LEU A 95 12.83 -2.17 -21.77
C LEU A 95 13.02 -0.81 -21.13
N THR A 96 12.86 0.23 -21.93
CA THR A 96 12.92 1.61 -21.46
C THR A 96 11.52 2.09 -21.07
N PHE A 97 11.27 2.30 -19.78
CA PHE A 97 9.99 2.86 -19.32
C PHE A 97 9.99 4.38 -19.38
N ASN A 98 8.86 4.96 -19.77
CA ASN A 98 8.62 6.39 -19.71
C ASN A 98 8.15 6.81 -18.32
N TRP A 99 7.17 6.09 -17.77
CA TRP A 99 6.60 6.36 -16.44
C TRP A 99 6.63 5.11 -15.55
N THR A 100 6.57 5.34 -14.25
CA THR A 100 6.42 4.29 -13.24
C THR A 100 5.17 4.52 -12.41
N MET A 101 4.51 3.43 -12.06
CA MET A 101 3.29 3.40 -11.27
C MET A 101 3.48 2.40 -10.13
N THR A 102 4.17 2.78 -9.06
CA THR A 102 4.52 1.87 -7.95
C THR A 102 4.38 2.56 -6.59
N TYR A 103 4.62 1.83 -5.50
CA TYR A 103 4.59 2.37 -4.13
C TYR A 103 5.72 3.37 -3.83
N ARG A 104 6.76 3.45 -4.68
CA ARG A 104 7.88 4.37 -4.45
C ARG A 104 7.42 5.83 -4.55
N GLN A 105 7.89 6.66 -3.62
CA GLN A 105 7.42 8.04 -3.50
C GLN A 105 7.94 8.96 -4.63
N ASP A 106 8.93 8.50 -5.40
CA ASP A 106 9.44 9.17 -6.60
C ASP A 106 8.87 8.58 -7.91
N SER A 107 7.81 7.77 -7.83
CA SER A 107 7.09 7.27 -9.00
C SER A 107 6.32 8.39 -9.72
N ASP A 108 6.13 8.23 -11.03
CA ASP A 108 5.31 9.16 -11.82
C ASP A 108 3.85 9.18 -11.39
N ILE A 109 3.36 8.02 -10.92
CA ILE A 109 2.03 7.82 -10.34
C ILE A 109 2.20 6.93 -9.12
N ILE A 110 1.98 7.46 -7.92
CA ILE A 110 2.24 6.72 -6.69
C ILE A 110 1.07 5.76 -6.40
N HIS A 111 1.40 4.52 -6.08
CA HIS A 111 0.49 3.53 -5.52
C HIS A 111 0.42 3.67 -4.00
N ASP A 112 -0.45 4.56 -3.54
CA ASP A 112 -0.61 4.84 -2.12
C ASP A 112 -1.41 3.73 -1.43
N TYR A 113 -0.74 2.94 -0.58
CA TYR A 113 -1.42 2.07 0.38
C TYR A 113 -2.12 2.85 1.51
N GLY A 114 -1.70 4.09 1.69
CA GLY A 114 -2.31 5.08 2.54
C GLY A 114 -1.44 6.33 2.59
N ARG A 115 -2.00 7.43 3.06
CA ARG A 115 -1.29 8.69 3.31
C ARG A 115 -2.00 9.48 4.40
N TYR A 116 -1.40 10.57 4.84
CA TYR A 116 -2.03 11.50 5.78
C TYR A 116 -1.93 12.92 5.25
N ILE A 117 -2.92 13.73 5.56
CA ILE A 117 -2.96 15.15 5.18
C ILE A 117 -3.37 15.99 6.38
N ALA A 118 -2.91 17.25 6.41
CA ALA A 118 -3.32 18.20 7.43
C ALA A 118 -4.85 18.41 7.36
N ARG A 119 -5.51 18.52 8.51
CA ARG A 119 -6.98 18.61 8.58
C ARG A 119 -7.57 19.85 7.91
N ASN A 120 -6.79 20.93 7.82
CA ASN A 120 -7.18 22.15 7.12
C ASN A 120 -7.19 21.99 5.59
N LEU A 121 -6.60 20.92 5.06
CA LEU A 121 -6.64 20.62 3.63
C LEU A 121 -7.94 19.88 3.29
N SER A 122 -8.53 20.26 2.16
CA SER A 122 -9.66 19.54 1.58
C SER A 122 -9.20 18.23 0.95
N TYR A 123 -10.08 17.23 0.97
CA TYR A 123 -9.92 16.04 0.15
C TYR A 123 -9.74 16.45 -1.31
N SER A 124 -8.75 15.84 -1.96
CA SER A 124 -8.59 15.98 -3.39
C SER A 124 -9.66 15.15 -4.11
N ILE A 125 -9.88 15.42 -5.40
CA ILE A 125 -10.67 14.52 -6.26
C ILE A 125 -10.12 13.08 -6.29
N ARG A 126 -8.85 12.93 -5.88
CA ARG A 126 -8.13 11.68 -5.73
C ARG A 126 -8.31 11.03 -4.36
N ASP A 127 -9.19 11.53 -3.49
CA ASP A 127 -9.49 10.87 -2.20
C ASP A 127 -10.90 10.28 -2.16
N TYR A 128 -11.49 10.10 -3.33
CA TYR A 128 -12.79 9.46 -3.45
C TYR A 128 -12.78 8.07 -2.78
N GLN A 129 -13.80 7.79 -1.97
CA GLN A 129 -13.96 6.56 -1.18
C GLN A 129 -12.87 6.30 -0.14
N ALA A 130 -12.03 7.29 0.16
CA ALA A 130 -11.14 7.20 1.29
C ALA A 130 -11.97 7.08 2.58
N VAL A 131 -11.50 6.25 3.51
CA VAL A 131 -12.12 6.04 4.82
C VAL A 131 -11.19 6.57 5.91
N ASP A 132 -11.77 7.31 6.85
CA ASP A 132 -11.18 7.63 8.14
C ASP A 132 -12.23 7.30 9.20
N PHE A 133 -12.07 6.15 9.87
CA PHE A 133 -13.03 5.67 10.87
C PHE A 133 -13.13 6.59 12.09
N TYR A 134 -12.18 7.52 12.25
CA TYR A 134 -12.10 8.46 13.36
C TYR A 134 -12.33 9.91 12.91
N LEU A 135 -13.14 10.12 11.86
CA LEU A 135 -13.47 11.45 11.35
C LEU A 135 -14.95 11.77 11.57
N SER A 136 -15.24 12.89 12.24
CA SER A 136 -16.58 13.46 12.26
C SER A 136 -16.91 14.08 10.90
N LYS A 137 -18.04 13.65 10.30
CA LYS A 137 -18.54 14.24 9.05
C LYS A 137 -19.06 15.67 9.21
N GLU A 138 -19.45 16.04 10.42
CA GLU A 138 -20.03 17.35 10.73
C GLU A 138 -18.94 18.39 11.02
N THR A 139 -17.95 18.03 11.85
CA THR A 139 -16.94 18.98 12.33
C THR A 139 -15.59 18.84 11.62
N ASN A 140 -15.39 17.78 10.83
CA ASN A 140 -14.14 17.45 10.15
C ASN A 140 -12.93 17.22 11.10
N GLN A 141 -13.23 17.03 12.40
CA GLN A 141 -12.28 16.77 13.48
C GLN A 141 -12.16 15.28 13.79
N SER A 142 -11.11 14.89 14.52
CA SER A 142 -10.98 13.51 14.96
C SER A 142 -11.99 13.17 16.04
N THR A 143 -12.62 12.00 15.94
CA THR A 143 -13.47 11.42 16.98
C THR A 143 -12.72 10.42 17.86
N PHE A 144 -11.39 10.26 17.67
CA PHE A 144 -10.58 9.34 18.45
C PHE A 144 -10.50 9.79 19.91
N ASP A 145 -11.05 8.98 20.81
CA ASP A 145 -11.01 9.19 22.24
C ASP A 145 -9.95 8.26 22.85
N ALA A 146 -8.77 8.80 23.13
CA ALA A 146 -7.65 8.01 23.62
C ALA A 146 -7.95 7.30 24.95
N GLY A 147 -8.81 7.85 25.82
CA GLY A 147 -9.17 7.22 27.10
C GLY A 147 -10.05 5.99 26.87
N LYS A 148 -11.09 6.12 26.03
CA LYS A 148 -11.96 5.00 25.65
C LYS A 148 -11.18 3.92 24.90
N GLU A 149 -10.38 4.31 23.92
CA GLU A 149 -9.59 3.41 23.09
C GLU A 149 -8.53 2.66 23.94
N PHE A 150 -7.87 3.36 24.87
CA PHE A 150 -6.91 2.74 25.78
C PHE A 150 -7.56 1.69 26.70
N SER A 151 -8.79 1.94 27.15
CA SER A 151 -9.50 1.06 28.09
C SER A 151 -10.19 -0.12 27.39
N ALA A 152 -10.67 0.08 26.16
CA ALA A 152 -11.42 -0.92 25.41
C ALA A 152 -10.53 -1.92 24.66
N ARG A 153 -9.26 -1.56 24.39
CA ARG A 153 -8.34 -2.39 23.58
C ARG A 153 -7.53 -3.36 24.42
N GLU A 154 -7.33 -4.55 23.86
CA GLU A 154 -6.47 -5.58 24.41
C GLU A 154 -5.00 -5.14 24.45
N ASN A 155 -4.33 -5.42 25.58
CA ASN A 155 -2.88 -5.26 25.78
C ASN A 155 -2.09 -6.37 25.06
N LYS A 156 -2.35 -6.54 23.77
CA LYS A 156 -1.76 -7.57 22.91
C LYS A 156 -1.41 -7.00 21.55
N ILE A 157 -0.67 -7.79 20.78
CA ILE A 157 -0.40 -7.50 19.38
C ILE A 157 -1.27 -8.37 18.49
N LEU A 158 -1.90 -7.77 17.48
CA LEU A 158 -2.52 -8.51 16.39
C LEU A 158 -1.50 -8.73 15.27
N TRP A 159 -1.46 -9.95 14.72
CA TRP A 159 -0.66 -10.23 13.53
C TRP A 159 -1.39 -11.08 12.51
N ILE A 160 -1.81 -10.46 11.41
CA ILE A 160 -2.47 -11.15 10.31
C ILE A 160 -1.47 -11.36 9.17
N VAL A 161 -1.09 -12.60 8.90
CA VAL A 161 -0.02 -12.94 7.95
C VAL A 161 -0.31 -14.23 7.18
N SER A 162 -0.21 -14.15 5.84
CA SER A 162 -0.45 -15.28 4.94
C SER A 162 0.70 -15.59 3.98
N ASN A 163 1.73 -14.74 3.89
CA ASN A 163 2.96 -15.06 3.15
C ASN A 163 4.04 -15.55 4.14
N CYS A 164 4.30 -16.86 4.14
CA CYS A 164 5.13 -17.49 5.15
C CYS A 164 6.61 -17.54 4.78
N ASN A 165 6.93 -17.18 3.54
CA ASN A 165 8.26 -17.26 2.95
C ASN A 165 8.79 -15.86 2.61
N ALA A 166 8.46 -14.88 3.45
CA ALA A 166 9.02 -13.53 3.33
C ALA A 166 10.54 -13.58 3.44
N ARG A 167 11.23 -12.80 2.62
CA ARG A 167 12.69 -12.77 2.54
C ARG A 167 13.35 -11.95 3.65
N ILE A 168 12.54 -11.32 4.49
CA ILE A 168 12.97 -10.72 5.74
C ILE A 168 12.52 -11.62 6.88
N ASN A 169 13.38 -11.86 7.88
CA ASN A 169 13.21 -12.79 9.01
C ASN A 169 12.01 -12.45 9.94
N ARG A 170 10.98 -11.75 9.46
CA ARG A 170 9.76 -11.36 10.16
C ARG A 170 9.08 -12.50 10.90
N ARG A 171 9.18 -13.74 10.40
CA ARG A 171 8.64 -14.91 11.10
C ARG A 171 9.41 -15.25 12.35
N GLN A 172 10.72 -15.30 12.26
CA GLN A 172 11.58 -15.55 13.41
C GLN A 172 11.43 -14.44 14.45
N ILE A 173 11.39 -13.18 14.00
CA ILE A 173 11.20 -12.01 14.87
C ILE A 173 9.83 -12.04 15.55
N GLY A 174 8.75 -12.24 14.79
CA GLY A 174 7.39 -12.32 15.33
C GLY A 174 7.20 -13.50 16.29
N THR A 175 7.72 -14.67 15.97
CA THR A 175 7.70 -15.84 16.87
C THR A 175 8.48 -15.57 18.15
N LYS A 176 9.68 -14.98 18.06
CA LYS A 176 10.47 -14.61 19.24
C LYS A 176 9.73 -13.61 20.11
N LEU A 177 9.15 -12.57 19.53
CA LEU A 177 8.37 -11.57 20.26
C LEU A 177 7.17 -12.19 20.99
N ASN A 178 6.49 -13.16 20.38
CA ASN A 178 5.36 -13.85 20.99
C ASN A 178 5.72 -14.58 22.30
N SER A 179 6.99 -14.95 22.50
CA SER A 179 7.46 -15.53 23.77
C SER A 179 7.55 -14.51 24.91
N TYR A 180 7.52 -13.20 24.62
CA TYR A 180 7.70 -12.12 25.62
C TYR A 180 6.50 -11.19 25.76
N PHE A 181 5.68 -11.06 24.71
CA PHE A 181 4.48 -10.23 24.67
C PHE A 181 3.38 -10.94 23.88
N PRO A 182 2.13 -11.01 24.36
CA PRO A 182 1.10 -11.83 23.72
C PRO A 182 0.77 -11.37 22.29
N ILE A 183 0.78 -12.30 21.34
CA ILE A 183 0.38 -12.07 19.94
C ILE A 183 -0.76 -13.00 19.56
N ASP A 184 -1.87 -12.42 19.10
CA ASP A 184 -2.93 -13.16 18.43
C ASP A 184 -2.65 -13.18 16.92
N GLN A 185 -2.34 -14.37 16.39
CA GLN A 185 -1.92 -14.56 15.00
C GLN A 185 -3.03 -15.20 14.14
N TYR A 186 -3.37 -14.54 13.02
CA TYR A 186 -4.33 -15.02 12.02
C TYR A 186 -3.71 -15.10 10.63
N GLY A 187 -4.42 -15.75 9.69
CA GLY A 187 -3.97 -15.92 8.31
C GLY A 187 -3.23 -17.23 8.05
N GLY A 188 -2.77 -17.41 6.80
CA GLY A 188 -2.21 -18.68 6.30
C GLY A 188 -0.92 -19.13 6.98
N CYS A 189 -0.26 -18.27 7.75
CA CYS A 189 0.98 -18.58 8.46
C CYS A 189 0.82 -18.80 9.97
N SER A 190 -0.42 -18.85 10.47
CA SER A 190 -0.68 -19.12 11.88
C SER A 190 -0.27 -20.54 12.23
N LEU A 191 0.95 -20.70 12.76
CA LEU A 191 1.46 -21.97 13.29
C LEU A 191 1.19 -22.14 14.79
N LEU A 192 0.84 -21.05 15.47
CA LEU A 192 0.90 -20.97 16.94
C LEU A 192 -0.38 -21.43 17.66
N ASN A 193 -1.51 -21.65 16.97
CA ASN A 193 -2.80 -21.92 17.64
C ASN A 193 -3.69 -23.01 16.99
N LYS A 194 -3.13 -24.02 16.30
CA LYS A 194 -3.86 -25.19 15.71
C LYS A 194 -5.12 -24.85 14.87
N ARG A 195 -5.33 -23.59 14.53
CA ARG A 195 -6.38 -23.09 13.62
C ARG A 195 -5.75 -21.98 12.82
N ALA A 196 -5.38 -22.28 11.58
CA ALA A 196 -5.18 -21.26 10.55
C ALA A 196 -6.53 -20.59 10.27
N LYS A 197 -7.01 -19.76 11.21
CA LYS A 197 -8.30 -19.09 11.07
C LYS A 197 -8.11 -17.95 10.09
N ILE A 198 -8.52 -18.18 8.85
CA ILE A 198 -8.73 -17.13 7.87
C ILE A 198 -9.99 -16.39 8.31
N LEU A 199 -9.86 -15.08 8.54
CA LEU A 199 -10.98 -14.24 8.94
C LEU A 199 -11.88 -13.96 7.74
N SER A 200 -13.19 -13.98 7.94
CA SER A 200 -14.12 -13.40 6.97
C SER A 200 -13.87 -11.89 6.85
N PRO A 201 -14.28 -11.20 5.76
CA PRO A 201 -14.09 -9.75 5.64
C PRO A 201 -14.65 -8.96 6.82
N LYS A 202 -15.84 -9.35 7.32
CA LYS A 202 -16.47 -8.73 8.50
C LYS A 202 -15.67 -8.99 9.78
N ASP A 203 -15.26 -10.24 10.01
CA ASP A 203 -14.47 -10.58 11.20
C ASP A 203 -13.09 -9.92 11.16
N PHE A 204 -12.51 -9.76 9.96
CA PHE A 204 -11.23 -9.10 9.76
C PHE A 204 -11.29 -7.67 10.28
N GLU A 205 -12.21 -6.86 9.77
CA GLU A 205 -12.39 -5.46 10.19
C GLU A 205 -12.68 -5.34 11.69
N GLN A 206 -13.61 -6.14 12.22
CA GLN A 206 -13.92 -6.14 13.64
C GLN A 206 -12.74 -6.57 14.53
N THR A 207 -11.85 -7.43 14.03
CA THR A 207 -10.67 -7.88 14.78
C THR A 207 -9.62 -6.77 14.85
N LEU A 208 -9.45 -5.97 13.79
CA LEU A 208 -8.46 -4.88 13.77
C LEU A 208 -8.70 -3.81 14.86
N PHE A 209 -9.96 -3.56 15.25
CA PHE A 209 -10.31 -2.58 16.28
C PHE A 209 -9.97 -3.01 17.72
N LYS A 210 -9.67 -4.30 17.97
CA LYS A 210 -9.57 -4.84 19.33
C LYS A 210 -8.23 -4.61 20.02
N TYR A 211 -7.17 -4.32 19.27
CA TYR A 211 -5.79 -4.41 19.78
C TYR A 211 -5.16 -3.04 19.94
N LYS A 212 -4.26 -2.88 20.92
CA LYS A 212 -3.42 -1.68 21.04
C LYS A 212 -2.30 -1.65 20.01
N PHE A 213 -1.81 -2.83 19.59
CA PHE A 213 -0.69 -2.94 18.67
C PHE A 213 -1.02 -3.86 17.48
N TYR A 214 -0.39 -3.57 16.35
CA TYR A 214 -0.45 -4.40 15.16
C TYR A 214 0.96 -4.66 14.62
N LEU A 215 1.30 -5.92 14.32
CA LEU A 215 2.56 -6.25 13.63
C LEU A 215 2.47 -5.92 12.14
N ALA A 216 2.95 -4.73 11.78
CA ALA A 216 3.02 -4.23 10.42
C ALA A 216 4.36 -4.59 9.74
N PHE A 217 4.66 -5.89 9.72
CA PHE A 217 5.89 -6.41 9.12
C PHE A 217 5.70 -6.68 7.63
N GLU A 218 6.50 -6.02 6.80
CA GLU A 218 6.48 -6.22 5.36
C GLU A 218 7.05 -7.57 4.95
N ASN A 219 6.83 -7.96 3.69
CA ASN A 219 7.38 -9.21 3.15
C ASN A 219 8.81 -9.04 2.59
N SER A 220 9.30 -7.80 2.50
CA SER A 220 10.57 -7.45 1.86
C SER A 220 11.14 -6.17 2.48
N ASN A 221 12.47 -6.02 2.47
CA ASN A 221 13.14 -4.80 2.90
C ASN A 221 13.41 -3.91 1.69
N CYS A 222 12.55 -2.95 1.37
CA CYS A 222 12.67 -2.13 0.16
C CYS A 222 12.41 -0.65 0.45
N GLN A 223 13.06 0.24 -0.32
CA GLN A 223 12.84 1.68 -0.20
C GLN A 223 11.35 2.02 -0.38
N ASP A 224 10.79 2.82 0.52
CA ASP A 224 9.40 3.30 0.52
C ASP A 224 8.31 2.22 0.58
N TYR A 225 8.67 0.94 0.72
CA TYR A 225 7.70 -0.15 0.73
C TYR A 225 7.01 -0.26 2.09
N ILE A 226 5.91 0.47 2.24
CA ILE A 226 5.06 0.51 3.44
C ILE A 226 3.61 0.33 2.98
N THR A 227 2.97 -0.75 3.38
CA THR A 227 1.72 -1.19 2.75
C THR A 227 0.49 -1.02 3.65
N GLU A 228 -0.63 -1.64 3.25
CA GLU A 228 -1.88 -1.69 3.99
C GLU A 228 -1.71 -2.11 5.46
N LYS A 229 -0.63 -2.82 5.79
CA LYS A 229 -0.35 -3.31 7.14
C LYS A 229 -0.16 -2.17 8.14
N ALA A 230 0.62 -1.16 7.79
CA ALA A 230 0.82 0.01 8.65
C ALA A 230 -0.39 0.97 8.57
N PHE A 231 -0.97 1.09 7.39
CA PHE A 231 -2.05 2.04 7.13
C PHE A 231 -3.44 1.49 7.50
N TYR A 232 -4.05 0.69 6.61
CA TYR A 232 -5.39 0.18 6.81
C TYR A 232 -5.46 -0.70 8.06
N ASN A 233 -4.60 -1.71 8.19
CA ASN A 233 -4.74 -2.69 9.27
C ASN A 233 -4.42 -2.11 10.67
N ALA A 234 -3.50 -1.15 10.75
CA ALA A 234 -3.10 -0.57 12.03
C ALA A 234 -3.69 0.82 12.27
N LEU A 235 -3.15 1.84 11.59
CA LEU A 235 -3.50 3.24 11.86
C LEU A 235 -4.98 3.54 11.63
N ALA A 236 -5.63 2.98 10.61
CA ALA A 236 -7.04 3.26 10.37
C ALA A 236 -7.94 2.72 11.49
N HIS A 237 -7.55 1.59 12.10
CA HIS A 237 -8.32 0.90 13.14
C HIS A 237 -7.80 1.18 14.55
N GLY A 238 -6.97 2.21 14.74
CA GLY A 238 -6.56 2.70 16.05
C GLY A 238 -5.46 1.90 16.75
N SER A 239 -4.89 0.89 16.10
CA SER A 239 -3.70 0.20 16.63
C SER A 239 -2.44 1.02 16.35
N ILE A 240 -1.44 0.93 17.22
CA ILE A 240 -0.09 1.45 16.98
C ILE A 240 0.68 0.41 16.15
N PRO A 241 1.10 0.70 14.90
CA PRO A 241 1.89 -0.22 14.09
C PRO A 241 3.29 -0.41 14.67
N ILE A 242 3.69 -1.67 14.82
CA ILE A 242 5.08 -2.10 15.04
C ILE A 242 5.63 -2.50 13.68
N VAL A 243 6.60 -1.73 13.16
CA VAL A 243 7.00 -1.77 11.75
C VAL A 243 8.37 -2.41 11.54
N LEU A 244 8.49 -3.14 10.43
CA LEU A 244 9.71 -3.76 9.88
C LEU A 244 9.56 -3.89 8.37
N GLY A 245 10.56 -3.50 7.58
CA GLY A 245 10.48 -3.61 6.11
C GLY A 245 11.12 -2.48 5.32
N THR A 246 11.51 -1.38 5.96
CA THR A 246 12.32 -0.36 5.31
C THR A 246 13.10 0.42 6.37
N ASN A 247 13.92 1.39 5.97
CA ASN A 247 14.65 2.22 6.93
C ASN A 247 13.70 3.19 7.67
N GLU A 248 14.12 3.66 8.84
CA GLU A 248 13.30 4.56 9.68
C GLU A 248 12.89 5.86 8.96
N ASN A 249 13.76 6.44 8.14
CA ASN A 249 13.47 7.70 7.44
C ASN A 249 12.30 7.55 6.47
N ASN A 250 12.20 6.41 5.79
CA ASN A 250 11.05 6.13 4.92
C ASN A 250 9.75 6.09 5.74
N TYR A 251 9.75 5.45 6.91
CA TYR A 251 8.59 5.47 7.80
C TYR A 251 8.26 6.88 8.30
N LYS A 252 9.27 7.69 8.70
CA LYS A 252 9.07 9.09 9.12
C LYS A 252 8.50 9.97 8.02
N ASN A 253 8.89 9.74 6.78
CA ASN A 253 8.43 10.52 5.63
C ASN A 253 7.00 10.16 5.21
N ILE A 254 6.60 8.89 5.39
CA ILE A 254 5.36 8.34 4.81
C ILE A 254 4.24 8.17 5.86
N LEU A 255 4.57 7.83 7.10
CA LEU A 255 3.60 7.67 8.19
C LEU A 255 3.41 8.98 8.97
N PRO A 256 2.25 9.17 9.64
CA PRO A 256 2.04 10.30 10.52
C PRO A 256 3.15 10.42 11.58
N PRO A 257 3.48 11.64 12.03
CA PRO A 257 4.53 11.83 13.02
C PRO A 257 4.20 11.11 14.32
N ASN A 258 5.22 10.50 14.94
CA ASN A 258 5.12 9.76 16.21
C ASN A 258 4.06 8.66 16.23
N SER A 259 3.69 8.07 15.08
CA SER A 259 2.57 7.13 15.00
C SER A 259 2.95 5.65 14.98
N PHE A 260 4.23 5.29 15.08
CA PHE A 260 4.70 3.92 14.87
C PHE A 260 5.88 3.56 15.77
N ILE A 261 6.09 2.26 15.96
CA ILE A 261 7.21 1.69 16.70
C ILE A 261 8.13 0.99 15.69
N TYR A 262 9.32 1.54 15.44
CA TYR A 262 10.32 0.92 14.56
C TYR A 262 11.15 -0.10 15.33
N ILE A 263 11.06 -1.38 14.94
CA ILE A 263 11.66 -2.46 15.72
C ILE A 263 13.19 -2.47 15.71
N GLU A 264 13.82 -2.01 14.63
CA GLU A 264 15.27 -2.02 14.50
C GLU A 264 15.97 -0.92 15.33
N HIS A 265 15.20 -0.04 15.99
CA HIS A 265 15.73 0.92 16.97
C HIS A 265 16.15 0.22 18.28
N TYR A 266 15.55 -0.92 18.62
CA TYR A 266 15.80 -1.59 19.89
C TYR A 266 17.02 -2.52 19.78
N LYS A 267 17.96 -2.37 20.71
CA LYS A 267 19.18 -3.19 20.76
C LYS A 267 18.87 -4.67 20.97
N ASN A 268 17.81 -4.97 21.71
CA ASN A 268 17.38 -6.34 22.01
C ASN A 268 15.85 -6.42 22.19
N MET A 269 15.34 -7.66 22.23
CA MET A 269 13.90 -7.94 22.34
C MET A 269 13.31 -7.45 23.67
N SER A 270 14.08 -7.48 24.76
CA SER A 270 13.61 -7.05 26.08
C SER A 270 13.31 -5.56 26.11
N ASP A 271 14.15 -4.74 25.47
CA ASP A 271 13.93 -3.28 25.38
C ASP A 271 12.62 -2.96 24.64
N LEU A 272 12.37 -3.64 23.51
CA LEU A 272 11.10 -3.51 22.78
C LEU A 272 9.92 -3.89 23.67
N VAL A 273 10.00 -5.05 24.33
CA VAL A 273 8.91 -5.57 25.18
C VAL A 273 8.63 -4.65 26.35
N ASN A 274 9.66 -4.08 26.98
CA ASN A 274 9.50 -3.09 28.04
C ASN A 274 8.80 -1.84 27.53
N GLN A 275 9.15 -1.35 26.34
CA GLN A 275 8.45 -0.22 25.73
C GLN A 275 6.98 -0.53 25.43
N LEU A 276 6.67 -1.73 24.90
CA LEU A 276 5.29 -2.15 24.65
C LEU A 276 4.47 -2.23 25.94
N ARG A 277 5.06 -2.76 27.03
CA ARG A 277 4.43 -2.78 28.37
C ARG A 277 4.15 -1.36 28.86
N ASN A 278 5.15 -0.47 28.80
CA ASN A 278 5.00 0.93 29.20
C ASN A 278 3.86 1.62 28.42
N ILE A 279 3.82 1.50 27.09
CA ILE A 279 2.77 2.10 26.27
C ILE A 279 1.39 1.50 26.62
N SER A 280 1.30 0.19 26.83
CA SER A 280 0.02 -0.48 27.12
C SER A 280 -0.54 -0.20 28.52
N GLN A 281 0.31 0.24 29.45
CA GLN A 281 -0.06 0.54 30.84
C GLN A 281 -0.09 2.04 31.15
N ASN A 282 0.39 2.90 30.24
CA ASN A 282 0.43 4.35 30.42
C ASN A 282 -0.42 5.06 29.37
N LEU A 283 -1.51 5.68 29.81
CA LEU A 283 -2.45 6.40 28.95
C LEU A 283 -1.79 7.57 28.21
N ASP A 284 -0.85 8.28 28.84
CA ASP A 284 -0.21 9.45 28.21
C ASP A 284 0.79 9.05 27.13
N LEU A 285 1.50 7.93 27.32
CA LEU A 285 2.28 7.34 26.23
C LEU A 285 1.39 6.86 25.09
N PHE A 286 0.26 6.21 25.39
CA PHE A 286 -0.69 5.82 24.35
C PHE A 286 -1.25 7.03 23.58
N LYS A 287 -1.63 8.10 24.29
CA LYS A 287 -2.06 9.37 23.69
C LYS A 287 -0.98 9.96 22.78
N PHE A 288 0.28 9.93 23.19
CA PHE A 288 1.40 10.43 22.38
C PHE A 288 1.44 9.77 20.99
N TYR A 289 1.29 8.45 20.91
CA TYR A 289 1.26 7.72 19.63
C TYR A 289 0.02 8.00 18.76
N HIS A 290 -1.00 8.65 19.32
CA HIS A 290 -2.23 9.04 18.62
C HIS A 290 -2.40 10.55 18.46
N GLN A 291 -1.45 11.36 18.95
CA GLN A 291 -1.54 12.83 18.92
C GLN A 291 -1.65 13.38 17.49
N TRP A 292 -1.03 12.71 16.51
CA TRP A 292 -1.12 13.08 15.10
C TRP A 292 -2.55 13.22 14.60
N ARG A 293 -3.51 12.49 15.18
CA ARG A 293 -4.93 12.54 14.78
C ARG A 293 -5.56 13.91 15.01
N ILE A 294 -5.00 14.75 15.88
CA ILE A 294 -5.46 16.12 16.14
C ILE A 294 -5.21 17.00 14.92
N HIS A 295 -4.05 16.87 14.28
CA HIS A 295 -3.60 17.76 13.21
C HIS A 295 -3.78 17.17 11.81
N TYR A 296 -3.83 15.84 11.72
CA TYR A 296 -3.89 15.12 10.47
C TYR A 296 -5.11 14.20 10.42
N ARG A 297 -5.58 13.94 9.20
CA ARG A 297 -6.53 12.86 8.90
C ARG A 297 -5.86 11.81 8.05
N LEU A 298 -6.33 10.58 8.19
CA LEU A 298 -5.81 9.45 7.44
C LEU A 298 -6.58 9.30 6.13
N ILE A 299 -5.86 8.99 5.06
CA ILE A 299 -6.40 8.66 3.75
C ILE A 299 -6.03 7.20 3.48
N VAL A 300 -7.00 6.30 3.57
CA VAL A 300 -6.84 4.90 3.23
C VAL A 300 -8.07 4.40 2.48
N TRP A 301 -7.94 3.28 1.78
CA TRP A 301 -9.03 2.67 1.04
C TRP A 301 -9.18 1.20 1.46
N PRO A 302 -10.42 0.69 1.57
CA PRO A 302 -10.65 -0.75 1.59
C PRO A 302 -10.03 -1.41 0.34
N SER A 303 -9.68 -2.69 0.46
CA SER A 303 -8.80 -3.45 -0.44
C SER A 303 -9.17 -3.52 -1.95
N ASN A 304 -10.27 -2.90 -2.36
CA ASN A 304 -10.71 -2.86 -3.76
C ASN A 304 -10.77 -1.44 -4.37
N TYR A 305 -10.68 -0.37 -3.56
CA TYR A 305 -10.91 1.01 -4.05
C TYR A 305 -9.62 1.78 -4.40
N PHE A 306 -8.46 1.39 -3.85
CA PHE A 306 -7.18 2.05 -4.19
C PHE A 306 -6.81 1.90 -5.68
N ILE A 307 -7.30 0.86 -6.33
CA ILE A 307 -7.05 0.59 -7.76
C ILE A 307 -7.80 1.57 -8.64
N ASP A 308 -9.08 1.86 -8.34
CA ASP A 308 -9.84 2.86 -9.09
C ASP A 308 -9.15 4.22 -9.04
N ASN A 309 -8.64 4.57 -7.86
CA ASN A 309 -7.90 5.81 -7.66
C ASN A 309 -6.63 5.89 -8.49
N LEU A 310 -5.79 4.84 -8.40
CA LEU A 310 -4.54 4.74 -9.13
C LEU A 310 -4.75 4.93 -10.64
N PHE A 311 -5.74 4.24 -11.19
CA PHE A 311 -6.04 4.28 -12.62
C PHE A 311 -6.74 5.58 -13.05
N CYS A 312 -7.48 6.23 -12.15
CA CYS A 312 -7.93 7.60 -12.37
C CYS A 312 -6.76 8.59 -12.46
N ASN A 313 -5.78 8.49 -11.56
CA ASN A 313 -4.57 9.33 -11.57
C ASN A 313 -3.74 9.11 -12.83
N LEU A 314 -3.57 7.86 -13.26
CA LEU A 314 -2.99 7.54 -14.55
C LEU A 314 -3.72 8.24 -15.69
N CYS A 315 -5.05 8.16 -15.69
CA CYS A 315 -5.84 8.79 -16.72
C CYS A 315 -5.63 10.31 -16.74
N ILE A 316 -5.73 10.97 -15.59
CA ILE A 316 -5.49 12.42 -15.46
C ILE A 316 -4.11 12.79 -16.03
N LYS A 317 -3.05 12.09 -15.61
CA LYS A 317 -1.68 12.37 -16.07
C LYS A 317 -1.52 12.19 -17.57
N LEU A 318 -2.15 11.18 -18.18
CA LEU A 318 -2.13 10.99 -19.63
C LEU A 318 -2.75 12.15 -20.44
N TYR A 319 -3.68 12.91 -19.84
CA TYR A 319 -4.25 14.10 -20.48
C TYR A 319 -3.44 15.38 -20.25
N GLU A 320 -2.61 15.42 -19.20
CA GLU A 320 -1.92 16.63 -18.75
C GLU A 320 -0.42 16.65 -19.11
N ASP A 321 0.20 15.48 -19.28
CA ASP A 321 1.65 15.36 -19.39
C ASP A 321 2.11 14.70 -20.70
N GLU A 322 2.45 15.54 -21.67
CA GLU A 322 3.03 15.13 -22.94
C GLU A 322 4.57 15.15 -22.95
N LYS A 323 5.23 15.52 -21.83
CA LYS A 323 6.69 15.67 -21.79
C LYS A 323 7.41 14.32 -21.98
N PRO A 324 8.40 14.23 -22.88
CA PRO A 324 9.24 13.04 -22.98
C PRO A 324 9.99 12.80 -21.68
N LYS A 325 9.93 11.56 -21.19
CA LYS A 325 10.69 11.07 -20.03
C LYS A 325 11.08 9.63 -20.29
N SER A 326 12.24 9.22 -19.81
CA SER A 326 12.67 7.82 -19.76
C SER A 326 13.54 7.58 -18.53
N TYR A 327 13.51 6.35 -18.02
CA TYR A 327 14.39 5.92 -16.94
C TYR A 327 15.68 5.35 -17.52
N ASN A 328 16.81 6.07 -17.34
CA ASN A 328 18.12 5.63 -17.86
C ASN A 328 18.60 4.29 -17.28
N ASN A 329 18.24 4.00 -16.02
CA ASN A 329 18.52 2.71 -15.38
C ASN A 329 17.35 2.29 -14.50
N PHE A 330 16.27 1.85 -15.16
CA PHE A 330 15.04 1.41 -14.50
C PHE A 330 15.28 0.29 -13.48
N SER A 331 16.10 -0.70 -13.83
CA SER A 331 16.39 -1.84 -12.94
C SER A 331 17.07 -1.38 -11.65
N ARG A 332 18.09 -0.50 -11.73
CA ARG A 332 18.74 0.07 -10.53
C ARG A 332 17.80 0.94 -9.72
N TRP A 333 16.98 1.76 -10.38
CA TRP A 333 15.97 2.58 -9.70
C TRP A 333 15.04 1.67 -8.90
N LEU A 334 14.46 0.64 -9.51
CA LEU A 334 13.47 -0.21 -8.86
C LEU A 334 14.06 -1.09 -7.75
N ASN A 335 15.25 -1.68 -7.97
CA ASN A 335 15.87 -2.66 -7.07
C ASN A 335 16.61 -2.05 -5.88
N GLN A 336 15.93 -1.17 -5.14
CA GLN A 336 16.44 -0.62 -3.89
C GLN A 336 15.90 -1.41 -2.69
N CYS A 337 16.36 -2.66 -2.60
CA CYS A 337 16.01 -3.60 -1.52
C CYS A 337 17.26 -4.16 -0.85
N LYS A 338 17.14 -4.52 0.43
CA LYS A 338 18.20 -5.13 1.25
C LYS A 338 17.93 -6.59 1.52
#